data_AF-A0A1F9MN48-F1
#
_entry.id   AF-A0A1F9MN48-F1
#
_cell.length_a   1.000
_cell.length_b   1.000
_cell.length_c   1.000
_cell.angle_alpha   90.00
_cell.angle_beta   90.00
_cell.angle_gamma   90.00
#
_symmetry.space_group_name_H-M   'P 1'
#
loop_
_entity.id
_entity.type
_entity.pdbx_description
1 polymer ?
#
loop_
_entity_poly.entity_id
_entity_poly.type
_entity_poly.pdbx_seq_one_letter_code
_entity_poly.pdbx_strand_id
1 'polypeptide(L)'
;MSTNESIQQLNNNLNLLAMTLEEKGCKLIFMPIPDKYTLYSEFIKNNPYHKSEFFELLRPLHKDYLFIDTKDILLTALRNGEKDIYYSDDTHWSWKAPKIIFSKIIL
;
A
#
# COMPACT_ATOMS: atom_id res chain seq x y z
N MET A 1 4.27 -16.62 -0.18
CA MET A 1 4.93 -15.36 0.22
C MET A 1 5.36 -14.64 -1.05
N SER A 2 5.20 -13.33 -1.12
CA SER A 2 5.66 -12.55 -2.28
C SER A 2 7.18 -12.66 -2.39
N THR A 3 7.68 -13.17 -3.50
CA THR A 3 9.11 -13.20 -3.81
C THR A 3 9.50 -11.90 -4.51
N ASN A 4 10.78 -11.53 -4.45
CA ASN A 4 11.31 -10.40 -5.21
C ASN A 4 10.96 -10.51 -6.71
N GLU A 5 11.10 -11.69 -7.30
CA GLU A 5 10.74 -11.97 -8.69
C GLU A 5 9.25 -11.70 -8.98
N SER A 6 8.34 -12.16 -8.11
CA SER A 6 6.90 -11.93 -8.29
C SER A 6 6.52 -10.44 -8.22
N ILE A 7 7.21 -9.66 -7.38
CA ILE A 7 6.97 -8.22 -7.23
C ILE A 7 7.55 -7.45 -8.42
N GLN A 8 8.72 -7.83 -8.92
CA GLN A 8 9.26 -7.28 -10.16
C GLN A 8 8.35 -7.56 -11.35
N GLN A 9 7.83 -8.78 -11.47
CA GLN A 9 6.90 -9.13 -12.52
C GLN A 9 5.60 -8.33 -12.43
N LEU A 10 5.03 -8.17 -11.23
CA LEU A 10 3.88 -7.29 -11.00
C LEU A 10 4.18 -5.86 -11.47
N ASN A 11 5.32 -5.29 -11.07
CA ASN A 11 5.69 -3.92 -11.43
C ASN A 11 5.85 -3.76 -12.95
N ASN A 12 6.48 -4.71 -13.62
CA ASN A 12 6.65 -4.70 -15.07
C ASN A 12 5.29 -4.76 -15.79
N ASN A 13 4.36 -5.59 -15.29
CA ASN A 13 3.01 -5.67 -15.84
C ASN A 13 2.22 -4.36 -15.64
N LEU A 14 2.37 -3.70 -14.49
CA LEU A 14 1.75 -2.40 -14.23
C LEU A 14 2.33 -1.30 -15.12
N ASN A 15 3.64 -1.30 -15.37
CA ASN A 15 4.28 -0.36 -16.31
C ASN A 15 3.79 -0.57 -17.74
N LEU A 16 3.70 -1.83 -18.19
CA LEU A 16 3.12 -2.16 -19.50
C LEU A 16 1.68 -1.65 -19.60
N LEU A 17 0.86 -1.90 -18.58
CA LEU A 17 -0.52 -1.43 -18.54
C LEU A 17 -0.59 0.11 -18.54
N ALA A 18 0.26 0.79 -17.79
CA ALA A 18 0.32 2.25 -17.74
C ALA A 18 0.61 2.84 -19.12
N MET A 19 1.61 2.31 -19.83
CA MET A 19 1.94 2.74 -21.19
C MET A 19 0.75 2.55 -22.14
N THR A 20 0.12 1.37 -22.12
CA THR A 20 -1.05 1.09 -22.97
C THR A 20 -2.26 1.98 -22.67
N LEU A 21 -2.45 2.37 -21.40
CA LEU A 21 -3.51 3.29 -21.00
C LEU A 21 -3.18 4.73 -21.41
N GLU A 22 -1.92 5.15 -21.31
CA GLU A 22 -1.47 6.50 -21.70
C GLU A 22 -1.68 6.75 -23.20
N GLU A 23 -1.44 5.74 -24.06
CA GLU A 23 -1.78 5.77 -25.49
C GLU A 23 -3.26 6.06 -25.77
N LYS A 24 -4.14 5.76 -24.79
CA LYS A 24 -5.58 6.01 -24.84
C LYS A 24 -6.00 7.28 -24.10
N GLY A 25 -5.05 8.07 -23.59
CA GLY A 25 -5.31 9.25 -22.77
C GLY A 25 -5.77 8.93 -21.35
N CYS A 26 -5.52 7.72 -20.85
CA CYS A 26 -5.90 7.27 -19.51
C CYS A 26 -4.68 7.11 -18.61
N LYS A 27 -4.71 7.70 -17.41
CA LYS A 27 -3.64 7.52 -16.41
C LYS A 27 -3.92 6.32 -15.50
N LEU A 28 -2.90 5.50 -15.25
CA LEU A 28 -2.98 4.43 -14.25
C LEU A 28 -2.57 4.94 -12.88
N ILE A 29 -3.45 4.76 -11.89
CA ILE A 29 -3.17 4.99 -10.47
C ILE A 29 -3.25 3.64 -9.77
N PHE A 30 -2.14 3.21 -9.17
CA PHE A 30 -2.07 1.99 -8.38
C PHE A 30 -1.98 2.30 -6.89
N MET A 31 -2.98 1.83 -6.15
CA MET A 31 -3.13 2.05 -4.72
C MET A 31 -3.33 0.70 -4.01
N PRO A 32 -2.26 -0.07 -3.76
CA PRO A 32 -2.38 -1.31 -3.01
C PRO A 32 -2.84 -1.02 -1.58
N ILE A 33 -3.48 -1.97 -0.92
CA ILE A 33 -3.95 -1.82 0.47
C ILE A 33 -3.06 -2.69 1.36
N PRO A 34 -2.40 -2.16 2.41
CA PRO A 34 -1.70 -3.00 3.39
C PRO A 34 -2.73 -3.85 4.12
N ASP A 35 -2.43 -5.11 4.40
CA ASP A 35 -3.30 -5.86 5.30
C ASP A 35 -3.18 -5.35 6.75
N LYS A 36 -4.17 -5.69 7.58
CA LYS A 36 -4.24 -5.28 8.99
C LYS A 36 -2.97 -5.67 9.76
N TYR A 37 -2.45 -6.87 9.53
CA TYR A 37 -1.25 -7.33 10.22
C TYR A 37 -0.01 -6.54 9.79
N THR A 38 0.21 -6.35 8.48
CA THR A 38 1.29 -5.55 7.92
C THR A 38 1.34 -4.16 8.57
N LEU A 39 0.18 -3.53 8.74
CA LEU A 39 0.09 -2.18 9.30
C LEU A 39 0.30 -2.13 10.82
N TYR A 40 -0.28 -3.05 11.58
CA TYR A 40 -0.20 -3.04 13.06
C TYR A 40 0.97 -3.82 13.65
N SER A 41 1.71 -4.57 12.83
CA SER A 41 2.73 -5.54 13.30
C SER A 41 3.82 -4.94 14.20
N GLU A 42 4.17 -3.65 14.05
CA GLU A 42 5.16 -2.97 14.92
C GLU A 42 4.63 -2.58 16.30
N PHE A 43 3.31 -2.58 16.48
CA PHE A 43 2.65 -2.25 17.75
C PHE A 43 2.29 -3.50 18.57
N ILE A 44 2.53 -4.71 18.03
CA ILE A 44 2.29 -5.98 18.72
C ILE A 44 3.51 -6.31 19.57
N LYS A 45 3.30 -6.41 20.89
CA LYS A 45 4.36 -6.81 21.84
C LYS A 45 4.72 -8.28 21.65
N ASN A 46 6.02 -8.60 21.64
CA ASN A 46 6.54 -9.97 21.48
C ASN A 46 6.01 -10.69 20.22
N ASN A 47 5.91 -9.98 19.10
CA ASN A 47 5.34 -10.50 17.87
C ASN A 47 6.26 -11.54 17.19
N PRO A 48 5.87 -12.83 17.10
CA PRO A 48 6.72 -13.89 16.56
C PRO A 48 6.61 -14.05 15.03
N TYR A 49 5.68 -13.35 14.38
CA TYR A 49 5.36 -13.59 12.97
C TYR A 49 6.12 -12.65 12.03
N HIS A 50 6.59 -13.19 10.91
CA HIS A 50 7.25 -12.40 9.86
C HIS A 50 6.27 -11.41 9.21
N LYS A 51 6.78 -10.24 8.82
CA LYS A 51 6.03 -9.19 8.13
C LYS A 51 6.10 -9.39 6.62
N SER A 52 5.08 -8.93 5.89
CA SER A 52 5.14 -8.83 4.43
C SER A 52 6.15 -7.76 4.02
N GLU A 53 7.03 -8.11 3.08
CA GLU A 53 7.99 -7.19 2.47
C GLU A 53 7.46 -6.53 1.18
N PHE A 54 6.18 -6.78 0.83
CA PHE A 54 5.59 -6.32 -0.43
C PHE A 54 5.85 -4.84 -0.74
N PHE A 55 5.52 -3.94 0.19
CA PHE A 55 5.74 -2.50 0.01
C PHE A 55 7.22 -2.13 -0.03
N GLU A 56 8.06 -2.79 0.76
CA GLU A 56 9.49 -2.51 0.83
C GLU A 56 10.20 -2.87 -0.47
N LEU A 57 9.77 -3.98 -1.10
CA LEU A 57 10.29 -4.43 -2.38
C LEU A 57 9.70 -3.67 -3.56
N LEU A 58 8.42 -3.27 -3.50
CA LEU A 58 7.76 -2.52 -4.58
C LEU A 58 8.19 -1.04 -4.64
N ARG A 59 8.34 -0.38 -3.48
CA ARG A 59 8.62 1.06 -3.38
C ARG A 59 9.81 1.54 -4.23
N PRO A 60 11.00 0.89 -4.22
CA PRO A 60 12.15 1.39 -4.96
C PRO A 60 12.12 1.12 -6.47
N LEU A 61 11.19 0.28 -6.96
CA LEU A 61 11.12 -0.04 -8.39
C LEU A 61 10.68 1.17 -9.22
N HIS A 62 11.18 1.29 -10.45
CA HIS A 62 10.74 2.31 -11.42
C HIS A 62 9.28 2.09 -11.82
N LYS A 63 8.49 3.17 -11.89
CA LYS A 63 7.04 3.12 -12.14
C LYS A 63 6.66 4.14 -13.21
N ASP A 64 5.98 3.68 -14.25
CA ASP A 64 5.34 4.51 -15.27
C ASP A 64 3.88 4.86 -14.90
N TYR A 65 3.42 4.37 -13.74
CA TYR A 65 2.11 4.65 -13.15
C TYR A 65 2.25 5.49 -11.87
N LEU A 66 1.17 6.17 -11.49
CA LEU A 66 1.11 6.86 -10.20
C LEU A 66 0.95 5.83 -9.07
N PHE A 67 1.90 5.80 -8.15
CA PHE A 67 1.86 4.90 -6.99
C PHE A 67 1.48 5.65 -5.72
N ILE A 68 0.44 5.18 -5.06
CA ILE A 68 0.03 5.67 -3.74
C ILE A 68 0.50 4.66 -2.70
N ASP A 69 1.54 5.03 -1.93
CA ASP A 69 2.04 4.23 -0.81
C ASP A 69 1.12 4.36 0.42
N THR A 70 0.00 3.64 0.38
CA THR A 70 -0.97 3.61 1.47
C THR A 70 -0.38 3.08 2.78
N LYS A 71 0.61 2.18 2.73
CA LYS A 71 1.28 1.68 3.93
C LYS A 71 2.00 2.82 4.63
N ASP A 72 2.80 3.60 3.90
CA ASP A 72 3.54 4.73 4.49
C ASP A 72 2.59 5.79 5.06
N ILE A 73 1.54 6.15 4.30
CA ILE A 73 0.53 7.13 4.74
C ILE A 73 -0.15 6.68 6.04
N LEU A 74 -0.67 5.46 6.08
CA LEU A 74 -1.42 4.96 7.23
C LEU A 74 -0.52 4.65 8.42
N LEU A 75 0.70 4.16 8.19
CA LEU A 75 1.66 3.90 9.26
C LEU A 75 2.12 5.19 9.92
N THR A 76 2.33 6.25 9.14
CA THR A 76 2.61 7.58 9.66
C THR A 76 1.46 8.09 10.52
N ALA A 77 0.21 7.88 10.10
CA ALA A 77 -0.96 8.25 10.90
C ALA A 77 -1.00 7.51 12.24
N LEU A 78 -0.76 6.19 12.25
CA LEU A 78 -0.69 5.38 13.48
C LEU A 78 0.41 5.85 14.42
N ARG A 79 1.61 6.15 13.90
CA ARG A 79 2.73 6.69 14.67
C ARG A 79 2.43 8.06 15.28
N ASN A 80 1.55 8.84 14.64
CA ASN A 80 1.06 10.12 15.15
C ASN A 80 -0.12 9.98 16.13
N GLY A 81 -0.50 8.75 16.50
CA GLY A 81 -1.51 8.48 17.52
C GLY A 81 -2.92 8.22 16.97
N GLU A 82 -3.10 8.16 15.64
CA GLU A 82 -4.37 7.69 15.08
C GLU A 82 -4.64 6.25 15.51
N LYS A 83 -5.92 5.94 15.68
CA LYS A 83 -6.42 4.62 16.10
C LYS A 83 -7.55 4.18 15.21
N ASP A 84 -7.85 2.89 15.26
CA ASP A 84 -8.99 2.29 14.56
C ASP A 84 -8.93 2.54 13.05
N ILE A 85 -7.72 2.50 12.46
CA ILE A 85 -7.55 2.47 10.99
C ILE A 85 -8.21 1.20 10.42
N TYR A 86 -8.31 0.14 11.21
CA TYR A 86 -9.09 -1.07 10.95
C TYR A 86 -10.09 -1.25 12.09
N TYR A 87 -11.25 -1.84 11.80
CA TYR A 87 -12.15 -2.29 12.86
C TYR A 87 -11.48 -3.40 13.67
N SER A 88 -11.74 -3.47 14.97
CA SER A 88 -11.09 -4.42 15.88
C SER A 88 -11.39 -5.88 15.51
N ASP A 89 -12.62 -6.14 15.08
CA ASP A 89 -13.21 -7.45 14.78
C ASP A 89 -13.34 -7.75 13.28
N ASP A 90 -12.94 -6.83 12.41
CA ASP A 90 -12.96 -7.00 10.94
C ASP A 90 -11.53 -7.04 10.35
N THR A 91 -11.39 -7.64 9.17
CA THR A 91 -10.18 -7.61 8.36
C THR A 91 -10.10 -6.38 7.46
N HIS A 92 -11.22 -5.69 7.24
CA HIS A 92 -11.30 -4.44 6.47
C HIS A 92 -10.93 -3.23 7.31
N TRP A 93 -10.41 -2.21 6.63
CA TRP A 93 -10.16 -0.92 7.22
C TRP A 93 -11.46 -0.22 7.66
N SER A 94 -11.37 0.69 8.61
CA SER A 94 -12.48 1.58 8.95
C SER A 94 -12.59 2.72 7.94
N TRP A 95 -13.65 3.51 8.05
CA TRP A 95 -13.83 4.73 7.26
C TRP A 95 -12.67 5.74 7.44
N LYS A 96 -11.86 5.64 8.50
CA LYS A 96 -10.71 6.54 8.72
C LYS A 96 -9.61 6.35 7.69
N ALA A 97 -9.34 5.12 7.26
CA ALA A 97 -8.26 4.84 6.32
C ALA A 97 -8.44 5.57 4.98
N PRO A 98 -9.57 5.43 4.25
CA PRO A 98 -9.77 6.17 3.01
C PRO A 98 -9.79 7.70 3.26
N LYS A 99 -10.37 8.17 4.37
CA LYS A 99 -10.34 9.60 4.70
C LYS A 99 -8.91 10.14 4.83
N ILE A 100 -8.03 9.42 5.52
CA ILE A 100 -6.62 9.80 5.69
C ILE A 100 -5.90 9.75 4.35
N ILE A 101 -6.06 8.66 3.59
CA ILE A 101 -5.42 8.48 2.28
C ILE A 101 -5.80 9.62 1.34
N PHE A 102 -7.09 9.87 1.13
CA PHE A 102 -7.55 10.91 0.22
C PHE A 102 -7.27 12.34 0.71
N SER A 103 -7.04 12.55 2.00
CA SER A 103 -6.56 13.85 2.50
C SER A 103 -5.10 14.16 2.13
N LYS A 104 -4.32 13.14 1.72
CA LYS A 104 -2.89 13.24 1.38
C LYS A 104 -2.62 13.16 -0.11
N ILE A 105 -3.59 12.74 -0.92
CA ILE A 105 -3.45 12.67 -2.36
C ILE A 105 -3.92 13.99 -2.97
N ILE A 106 -3.06 14.60 -3.79
CA ILE A 106 -3.43 15.68 -4.71
C ILE A 106 -3.21 15.10 -6.11
N LEU A 107 -4.30 14.92 -6.87
CA LEU A 107 -4.29 14.43 -8.26
C LEU A 107 -4.36 15.60 -9.24
#